data_AF-A0A3D3JVT1-F1
#
_entry.id   AF-A0A3D3JVT1-F1
#
_cell.length_a   1.000
_cell.length_b   1.000
_cell.length_c   1.000
_cell.angle_alpha   90.00
_cell.angle_beta   90.00
_cell.angle_gamma   90.00
#
_symmetry.space_group_name_H-M   'P 1'
#
loop_
_entity.id
_entity.type
_entity.pdbx_description
1 polymer ?
#
loop_
_entity_poly.entity_id
_entity_poly.type
_entity_poly.pdbx_seq_one_letter_code
_entity_poly.pdbx_strand_id
1 'polypeptide(L)' 'MVYPTSDGVVGTLQWEGCREGADDLRYLATLLATIEAAKKDPAHAEQARHIEKWVATIDPHSDLDELRREIVKGIVALTQ' A
#
# COMPACT_ATOMS: atom_id res chain seq x y z
N MET A 1 -9.89 -8.80 18.87
CA MET A 1 -10.37 -8.88 20.27
C MET A 1 -10.15 -7.52 20.92
N VAL A 2 -11.17 -6.99 21.58
CA VAL A 2 -11.13 -5.73 22.30
C VAL A 2 -11.35 -6.05 23.77
N TYR A 3 -10.53 -5.50 24.67
CA TYR A 3 -10.78 -5.60 26.11
C TYR A 3 -11.59 -4.39 26.57
N PRO A 4 -12.69 -4.58 27.32
CA PRO A 4 -13.44 -3.47 27.88
C PRO A 4 -12.67 -2.85 29.05
N THR A 5 -12.49 -1.52 29.03
CA THR A 5 -12.09 -0.72 30.19
C THR A 5 -13.10 0.41 30.41
N SER A 6 -13.21 0.91 31.64
CA SER A 6 -14.31 1.76 32.13
C SER A 6 -14.56 3.06 31.35
N ASP A 7 -13.60 3.52 30.55
CA ASP A 7 -13.67 4.83 29.87
C ASP A 7 -13.37 4.77 28.35
N GLY A 8 -13.37 3.58 27.75
CA GLY A 8 -13.16 3.45 26.31
C GLY A 8 -12.62 2.11 25.87
N VAL A 9 -12.87 1.78 24.61
CA VAL A 9 -12.25 0.66 23.90
C VAL A 9 -10.81 1.05 23.59
N VAL A 10 -9.84 0.52 24.33
CA VAL A 10 -8.44 0.59 23.92
C VAL A 10 -8.22 -0.51 22.87
N GLY A 11 -7.87 -0.11 21.65
CA GLY A 11 -7.48 -1.04 20.60
C GLY A 11 -6.35 -1.93 21.09
N THR A 12 -6.48 -3.24 20.93
CA THR A 12 -5.37 -4.15 21.25
C THR A 12 -4.28 -4.00 20.19
N LEU A 13 -3.02 -4.26 20.56
CA LEU A 13 -1.90 -4.23 19.60
C LEU A 13 -2.17 -5.14 18.38
N GLN A 14 -2.83 -6.28 18.61
CA GLN A 14 -3.23 -7.20 17.55
C GLN A 14 -4.32 -6.62 16.64
N TRP A 15 -5.23 -5.81 17.17
CA TRP A 15 -6.28 -5.16 16.40
C TRP A 15 -5.72 -4.03 15.53
N GLU A 16 -4.87 -3.18 16.10
CA GLU A 16 -4.23 -2.10 15.35
C GLU A 16 -3.30 -2.63 14.26
N GLY A 17 -2.53 -3.68 14.54
CA GLY A 17 -1.70 -4.33 13.51
C GLY A 17 -2.51 -4.99 12.39
N CYS A 18 -3.68 -5.56 12.70
CA CYS A 18 -4.59 -6.09 11.67
C CYS A 18 -5.18 -4.98 10.80
N ARG A 19 -5.57 -3.85 11.41
CA ARG A 19 -6.09 -2.68 10.69
C ARG A 19 -5.02 -2.07 9.78
N GLU A 20 -3.79 -1.95 10.26
CA GLU A 20 -2.66 -1.44 9.49
C GLU A 20 -2.36 -2.32 8.26
N GLY A 21 -2.25 -3.64 8.45
CA GLY A 21 -2.04 -4.56 7.34
C GLY A 21 -3.19 -4.54 6.30
N ALA A 22 -4.44 -4.34 6.75
CA ALA A 22 -5.56 -4.16 5.83
C ALA A 22 -5.47 -2.86 5.04
N ASP A 23 -5.00 -1.78 5.66
CA ASP A 23 -4.73 -0.51 4.98
C ASP A 23 -3.59 -0.64 3.96
N ASP A 24 -2.51 -1.35 4.28
CA ASP A 24 -1.39 -1.58 3.36
C ASP A 24 -1.81 -2.35 2.09
N LEU A 25 -2.66 -3.38 2.25
CA LEU A 25 -3.24 -4.10 1.11
C LEU A 25 -4.13 -3.21 0.24
N ARG A 26 -4.87 -2.27 0.84
CA ARG A 26 -5.69 -1.31 0.10
C ARG A 26 -4.83 -0.36 -0.75
N TYR A 27 -3.70 0.11 -0.21
CA TYR A 27 -2.75 0.92 -0.98
C TYR A 27 -2.10 0.11 -2.10
N LEU A 28 -1.65 -1.12 -1.85
CA LEU A 28 -1.07 -1.98 -2.87
C LEU A 28 -2.07 -2.29 -4.00
N ALA A 29 -3.32 -2.60 -3.66
CA ALA A 29 -4.38 -2.83 -4.64
C ALA A 29 -4.62 -1.58 -5.51
N THR A 30 -4.59 -0.39 -4.90
CA THR A 30 -4.72 0.88 -5.62
C THR A 30 -3.55 1.09 -6.60
N LEU A 31 -2.32 0.80 -6.17
CA LEU A 31 -1.14 0.89 -7.04
C LEU A 31 -1.24 -0.06 -8.24
N LEU A 32 -1.60 -1.33 -8.02
CA LEU A 32 -1.76 -2.32 -9.08
C LEU A 32 -2.80 -1.88 -10.13
N ALA A 33 -3.97 -1.39 -9.68
CA ALA A 33 -4.98 -0.87 -10.59
C ALA A 33 -4.49 0.36 -11.37
N THR A 34 -3.73 1.24 -10.72
CA THR A 34 -3.15 2.45 -11.33
C THR A 34 -2.11 2.08 -12.40
N ILE A 35 -1.26 1.09 -12.15
CA ILE A 35 -0.29 0.56 -13.13
C ILE A 35 -1.02 0.08 -14.39
N GLU A 36 -2.08 -0.72 -14.24
CA GLU A 36 -2.84 -1.25 -15.38
C GLU A 36 -3.52 -0.14 -16.20
N ALA A 37 -3.96 0.94 -15.55
CA ALA A 37 -4.48 2.11 -16.24
C ALA A 37 -3.35 2.86 -16.98
N ALA A 38 -2.24 3.13 -16.30
CA ALA A 38 -1.12 3.90 -16.82
C ALA A 38 -0.38 3.21 -17.99
N LYS A 39 -0.38 1.88 -18.04
CA LYS A 39 0.14 1.12 -19.20
C LYS A 39 -0.57 1.44 -20.52
N LYS A 40 -1.81 1.92 -20.46
CA LYS A 40 -2.61 2.28 -21.65
C LYS A 40 -2.28 3.68 -22.18
N ASP A 41 -1.66 4.52 -21.36
CA ASP A 41 -1.20 5.85 -21.74
C ASP A 41 0.28 5.79 -22.18
N PRO A 42 0.60 6.11 -23.45
CA PRO A 42 1.98 6.11 -23.93
C PRO A 42 2.93 6.99 -23.10
N ALA A 43 2.45 8.06 -22.47
CA ALA A 43 3.26 8.95 -21.64
C ALA A 43 3.74 8.26 -20.35
N HIS A 44 2.92 7.37 -19.78
CA HIS A 44 3.19 6.71 -18.50
C HIS A 44 3.54 5.23 -18.63
N ALA A 45 3.43 4.64 -19.82
CA ALA A 45 3.55 3.20 -20.02
C ALA A 45 4.92 2.60 -19.64
N GLU A 46 6.01 3.34 -19.87
CA GLU A 46 7.36 2.88 -19.49
C GLU A 46 7.54 2.89 -17.97
N GLN A 47 7.17 4.00 -17.33
CA GLN A 47 7.21 4.17 -15.89
C GLN A 47 6.32 3.15 -15.17
N ALA A 48 5.11 2.88 -15.70
CA ALA A 48 4.21 1.87 -15.16
C ALA A 48 4.85 0.46 -15.18
N ARG A 49 5.57 0.09 -16.25
CA ARG A 49 6.31 -1.17 -16.32
C ARG A 49 7.49 -1.22 -15.35
N HIS A 50 8.16 -0.09 -15.12
CA HIS A 50 9.24 -0.02 -14.14
C HIS A 50 8.72 -0.25 -12.72
N ILE A 51 7.64 0.43 -12.35
CA ILE A 51 7.00 0.30 -11.03
C ILE A 51 6.42 -1.11 -10.85
N GLU A 52 5.80 -1.71 -11.87
CA GLU A 52 5.34 -3.10 -11.82
C GLU A 52 6.47 -4.09 -11.49
N LYS A 53 7.65 -3.91 -12.10
CA LYS A 53 8.81 -4.75 -11.80
C LYS A 53 9.27 -4.59 -10.35
N TRP A 54 9.25 -3.35 -9.82
CA TRP A 54 9.55 -3.11 -8.42
C TRP A 54 8.53 -3.78 -7.49
N VAL A 55 7.23 -3.75 -7.80
CA VAL A 55 6.19 -4.43 -7.00
C VAL A 55 6.50 -5.93 -6.87
N ALA A 56 7.01 -6.57 -7.93
CA ALA A 56 7.40 -7.98 -7.90
C ALA A 56 8.62 -8.29 -7.00
N THR A 57 9.30 -7.27 -6.50
CA THR A 57 10.49 -7.38 -5.61
C THR A 57 10.18 -7.05 -4.15
N ILE A 58 8.93 -6.72 -3.80
CA ILE A 58 8.55 -6.36 -2.45
C ILE A 58 8.82 -7.52 -1.48
N ASP A 59 9.58 -7.21 -0.42
CA ASP A 59 9.73 -8.07 0.75
C ASP A 59 8.76 -7.62 1.85
N PRO A 60 7.73 -8.41 2.19
CA PRO A 60 6.75 -8.06 3.23
C PRO A 60 7.33 -8.11 4.65
N HIS A 61 8.58 -8.57 4.82
CA HIS A 61 9.29 -8.53 6.11
C HIS A 61 10.17 -7.29 6.29
N SER A 62 10.21 -6.41 5.29
CA SER A 62 10.92 -5.11 5.36
C SER A 62 10.16 -4.08 6.21
N ASP A 63 10.70 -2.87 6.32
CA ASP A 63 10.04 -1.74 6.99
C ASP A 63 8.74 -1.38 6.26
N LEU A 64 7.60 -1.65 6.90
CA LEU A 64 6.27 -1.45 6.32
C LEU A 64 5.93 0.03 6.12
N ASP A 65 6.48 0.93 6.96
CA ASP A 65 6.28 2.37 6.78
C ASP A 65 7.03 2.87 5.54
N GLU A 66 8.23 2.37 5.30
CA GLU A 66 8.99 2.65 4.08
C GLU A 66 8.30 2.06 2.85
N LEU A 67 7.88 0.80 2.92
CA LEU A 67 7.13 0.16 1.85
C LEU A 67 5.87 0.96 1.49
N ARG A 68 5.09 1.40 2.48
CA ARG A 68 3.89 2.23 2.28
C ARG A 68 4.24 3.55 1.59
N ARG A 69 5.35 4.20 1.95
CA ARG A 69 5.80 5.44 1.29
C ARG A 69 6.13 5.20 -0.19
N GLU A 70 6.82 4.12 -0.51
CA GLU A 70 7.14 3.78 -1.91
C GLU A 70 5.89 3.43 -2.72
N ILE A 71 4.93 2.71 -2.14
CA ILE A 71 3.62 2.44 -2.78
C ILE A 71 2.90 3.76 -3.10
N VAL A 72 2.82 4.69 -2.15
CA VAL A 72 2.16 5.99 -2.35
C VAL A 72 2.89 6.82 -3.41
N LYS A 73 4.22 6.86 -3.39
CA LYS A 73 5.01 7.53 -4.44
C LYS A 73 4.68 6.96 -5.82
N GLY A 74 4.59 5.64 -5.96
CA GLY A 74 4.22 4.99 -7.22
C GLY A 74 2.83 5.40 -7.71
N ILE A 75 1.83 5.48 -6.81
CA ILE A 75 0.48 5.94 -7.15
C ILE A 75 0.52 7.38 -7.65
N VAL A 76 1.16 8.27 -6.91
CA VAL A 76 1.24 9.70 -7.25
C VAL A 76 1.96 9.90 -8.57
N ALA A 77 3.05 9.17 -8.81
CA ALA A 77 3.85 9.32 -10.01
C ALA A 77 3.17 8.81 -11.30
N LEU A 78 2.11 8.00 -11.18
CA LEU A 78 1.32 7.49 -12.31
C LEU A 78 -0.04 8.19 -12.49
N THR A 79 -0.38 9.12 -11.59
CA THR A 79 -1.65 9.85 -11.62
C THR A 79 -1.50 11.34 -11.90
N GLN A 80 -0.26 11.86 -11.93
CA GLN A 80 0.05 13.25 -12.28
C GLN A 80 0.22 13.46 -13.78
#